data_AF-A0A7Z9Y961-F1
#
_entry.id   AF-A0A7Z9Y961-F1
#
_cell.length_a   1.000
_cell.length_b   1.000
_cell.length_c   1.000
_cell.angle_alpha   90.00
_cell.angle_beta   90.00
_cell.angle_gamma   90.00
#
_symmetry.space_group_name_H-M   'P 1'
#
loop_
_entity.id
_entity.type
_entity.pdbx_description
1 polymer ?
#
loop_
_entity_poly.entity_id
_entity_poly.type
_entity_poly.pdbx_seq_one_letter_code
_entity_poly.pdbx_strand_id
1 'polypeptide(L)'
;MREEIRVLAWSELSEPKTVYPNGINGALAEYLNTLDDIVAETASIDEPDQGLSDERLGETDVLIWFGHVRHNDVTDEAVARVVRHVKERGMGYLALHSSHFARPLKALLGTSCAWRTYVEDGKPGYIKVVNPDHPIAKGVSDFVIPREEWYGEPYDVPIPEAVIIAGLYCDGRELARDGLVWSVGNGRVFYFRPGHETFPIYYMDEVRKIIANGVRWLAKRV
;
A
#
# COMPACT_ATOMS: atom_id res chain seq x y z
N MET A 1 -6.40 -24.76 -8.88
CA MET A 1 -5.52 -24.08 -7.91
C MET A 1 -4.84 -22.98 -8.69
N ARG A 2 -4.90 -21.70 -8.27
CA ARG A 2 -4.03 -20.70 -8.90
C ARG A 2 -2.61 -21.05 -8.49
N GLU A 3 -1.73 -21.24 -9.46
CA GLU A 3 -0.39 -21.75 -9.22
C GLU A 3 0.44 -20.75 -8.40
N GLU A 4 0.32 -19.43 -8.63
CA GLU A 4 1.01 -18.37 -7.88
C GLU A 4 0.15 -17.09 -7.84
N ILE A 5 0.34 -16.21 -6.84
CA ILE A 5 -0.28 -14.88 -6.78
C ILE A 5 0.57 -13.90 -7.60
N ARG A 6 -0.02 -13.29 -8.63
CA ARG A 6 0.69 -12.32 -9.48
C ARG A 6 0.54 -10.90 -8.95
N VAL A 7 1.65 -10.28 -8.61
CA VAL A 7 1.72 -8.93 -8.04
C VAL A 7 2.35 -7.98 -9.04
N LEU A 8 1.75 -6.81 -9.22
CA LEU A 8 2.38 -5.68 -9.89
C LEU A 8 2.70 -4.61 -8.85
N ALA A 9 3.98 -4.36 -8.60
CA ALA A 9 4.46 -3.30 -7.73
C ALA A 9 4.71 -2.03 -8.55
N TRP A 10 3.84 -1.03 -8.38
CA TRP A 10 3.89 0.23 -9.10
C TRP A 10 4.49 1.34 -8.23
N SER A 11 5.44 2.11 -8.77
CA SER A 11 6.01 3.29 -8.10
C SER A 11 6.13 4.48 -9.06
N GLU A 12 5.98 5.69 -8.55
CA GLU A 12 6.33 6.92 -9.28
C GLU A 12 7.85 7.19 -9.36
N LEU A 13 8.66 6.41 -8.63
CA LEU A 13 10.13 6.46 -8.57
C LEU A 13 10.71 7.82 -8.11
N SER A 14 10.08 8.44 -7.12
CA SER A 14 10.52 9.71 -6.52
C SER A 14 11.49 9.54 -5.34
N GLU A 15 11.62 8.33 -4.83
CA GLU A 15 12.46 7.96 -3.69
C GLU A 15 13.98 8.17 -3.94
N PRO A 16 14.76 8.55 -2.91
CA PRO A 16 16.21 8.66 -3.04
C PRO A 16 16.88 7.32 -3.35
N LYS A 17 17.67 7.27 -4.43
CA LYS A 17 18.44 6.07 -4.82
C LYS A 17 19.46 5.61 -3.79
N THR A 18 19.86 6.48 -2.85
CA THR A 18 20.73 6.12 -1.73
C THR A 18 20.03 5.24 -0.70
N VAL A 19 18.70 5.26 -0.65
CA VAL A 19 17.87 4.41 0.23
C VAL A 19 17.28 3.26 -0.57
N TYR A 20 16.75 3.55 -1.77
CA TYR A 20 16.11 2.58 -2.66
C TYR A 20 16.78 2.61 -4.05
N PRO A 21 17.91 1.90 -4.26
CA PRO A 21 18.67 1.97 -5.51
C PRO A 21 17.88 1.57 -6.75
N ASN A 22 16.96 0.62 -6.60
CA ASN A 22 16.08 0.10 -7.65
C ASN A 22 14.62 0.55 -7.47
N GLY A 23 14.39 1.58 -6.66
CA GLY A 23 13.06 2.05 -6.28
C GLY A 23 12.37 1.19 -5.20
N ILE A 24 11.33 1.74 -4.60
CA ILE A 24 10.47 1.09 -3.61
C ILE A 24 9.77 -0.11 -4.25
N ASN A 25 9.26 0.04 -5.47
CA ASN A 25 8.70 -1.09 -6.22
C ASN A 25 9.71 -2.23 -6.40
N GLY A 26 10.98 -1.92 -6.69
CA GLY A 26 12.06 -2.90 -6.76
C GLY A 26 12.30 -3.60 -5.42
N ALA A 27 12.38 -2.86 -4.31
CA ALA A 27 12.57 -3.43 -2.98
C ALA A 27 11.40 -4.34 -2.55
N LEU A 28 10.17 -3.97 -2.93
CA LEU A 28 8.97 -4.79 -2.71
C LEU A 28 9.00 -6.06 -3.56
N ALA A 29 9.26 -5.95 -4.87
CA ALA A 29 9.31 -7.09 -5.77
C ALA A 29 10.43 -8.06 -5.41
N GLU A 30 11.62 -7.56 -5.04
CA GLU A 30 12.75 -8.39 -4.58
C GLU A 30 12.34 -9.26 -3.39
N TYR A 31 11.74 -8.65 -2.36
CA TYR A 31 11.28 -9.41 -1.19
C TYR A 31 10.17 -10.39 -1.54
N LEU A 32 9.14 -9.94 -2.27
CA LEU A 32 7.99 -10.79 -2.58
C LEU A 32 8.37 -12.01 -3.42
N ASN A 33 9.32 -11.87 -4.34
CA ASN A 33 9.85 -12.98 -5.15
C ASN A 33 10.73 -13.97 -4.36
N THR A 34 11.02 -13.70 -3.07
CA THR A 34 11.63 -14.72 -2.18
C THR A 34 10.61 -15.70 -1.61
N LEU A 35 9.31 -15.47 -1.85
CA LEU A 35 8.21 -16.27 -1.31
C LEU A 35 7.67 -17.20 -2.40
N ASP A 36 7.54 -18.49 -2.09
CA ASP A 36 7.20 -19.54 -3.07
C ASP A 36 5.79 -19.41 -3.69
N ASP A 37 4.90 -18.58 -3.12
CA ASP A 37 3.51 -18.44 -3.56
C ASP A 37 3.20 -17.11 -4.26
N ILE A 38 4.22 -16.26 -4.49
CA ILE A 38 4.06 -14.92 -5.06
C ILE A 38 5.09 -14.69 -6.17
N VAL A 39 4.63 -14.19 -7.31
CA VAL A 39 5.50 -13.64 -8.37
C VAL A 39 5.19 -12.16 -8.52
N ALA A 40 6.21 -11.33 -8.38
CA ALA A 40 6.09 -9.88 -8.40
C ALA A 40 6.87 -9.26 -9.56
N GLU A 41 6.18 -8.46 -10.36
CA GLU A 41 6.77 -7.57 -11.36
C GLU A 41 6.73 -6.12 -10.89
N THR A 42 7.54 -5.27 -11.53
CA THR A 42 7.53 -3.83 -11.31
C THR A 42 6.88 -3.09 -12.47
N ALA A 43 6.26 -1.96 -12.15
CA ALA A 43 5.83 -0.95 -13.12
C ALA A 43 6.12 0.45 -12.56
N SER A 44 6.13 1.45 -13.44
CA SER A 44 6.37 2.84 -13.07
C SER A 44 5.62 3.83 -13.95
N ILE A 45 5.48 5.05 -13.45
CA ILE A 45 4.71 6.12 -14.11
C ILE A 45 5.25 6.52 -15.49
N ASP A 46 6.55 6.33 -15.74
CA ASP A 46 7.23 6.74 -16.98
C ASP A 46 7.24 5.64 -18.06
N GLU A 47 6.70 4.45 -17.76
CA GLU A 47 6.50 3.38 -18.75
C GLU A 47 5.35 3.70 -19.73
N PRO A 48 5.30 3.06 -20.91
CA PRO A 48 4.11 3.10 -21.77
C PRO A 48 2.84 2.75 -20.99
N ASP A 49 1.75 3.47 -21.23
CA ASP A 49 0.50 3.35 -20.46
C ASP A 49 0.68 3.56 -18.94
N GLN A 50 1.75 4.25 -18.53
CA GLN A 50 2.18 4.39 -17.13
C GLN A 50 2.39 3.03 -16.44
N GLY A 51 2.74 1.99 -17.22
CA GLY A 51 2.88 0.61 -16.76
C GLY A 51 1.54 -0.09 -16.45
N LEU A 52 0.40 0.53 -16.79
CA LEU A 52 -0.95 0.12 -16.41
C LEU A 52 -1.81 -0.20 -17.65
N SER A 53 -1.25 -0.96 -18.60
CA SER A 53 -2.01 -1.46 -19.75
C SER A 53 -3.07 -2.47 -19.31
N ASP A 54 -4.14 -2.60 -20.11
CA ASP A 54 -5.23 -3.55 -19.80
C ASP A 54 -4.77 -5.01 -19.78
N GLU A 55 -3.76 -5.34 -20.59
CA GLU A 55 -3.13 -6.66 -20.62
C GLU A 55 -2.43 -6.97 -19.30
N ARG A 56 -1.52 -6.10 -18.85
CA ARG A 56 -0.79 -6.29 -17.58
C ARG A 56 -1.72 -6.34 -16.38
N LEU A 57 -2.70 -5.41 -16.31
CA LEU A 57 -3.69 -5.43 -15.24
C LEU A 57 -4.60 -6.66 -15.30
N GLY A 58 -4.89 -7.18 -16.50
CA GLY A 58 -5.66 -8.40 -16.69
C GLY A 58 -4.99 -9.67 -16.15
N GLU A 59 -3.66 -9.65 -16.02
CA GLU A 59 -2.85 -10.71 -15.44
C GLU A 59 -2.50 -10.46 -13.96
N THR A 60 -2.75 -9.25 -13.45
CA THR A 60 -2.42 -8.87 -12.08
C THR A 60 -3.51 -9.33 -11.11
N ASP A 61 -3.13 -10.04 -10.05
CA ASP A 61 -4.04 -10.36 -8.95
C ASP A 61 -4.05 -9.27 -7.87
N VAL A 62 -2.88 -8.68 -7.59
CA VAL A 62 -2.74 -7.57 -6.63
C VAL A 62 -1.86 -6.47 -7.21
N LEU A 63 -2.39 -5.25 -7.27
CA LEU A 63 -1.64 -4.04 -7.60
C LEU A 63 -1.20 -3.37 -6.29
N ILE A 64 0.11 -3.26 -6.07
CA ILE A 64 0.70 -2.45 -5.00
C ILE A 64 1.05 -1.09 -5.59
N TRP A 65 0.75 -0.03 -4.84
CA TRP A 65 0.92 1.35 -5.29
C TRP A 65 1.71 2.18 -4.29
N PHE A 66 2.81 2.75 -4.76
CA PHE A 66 3.52 3.85 -4.10
C PHE A 66 3.51 5.10 -4.99
N GLY A 67 3.11 6.24 -4.43
CA GLY A 67 3.25 7.55 -5.05
C GLY A 67 3.20 8.66 -4.00
N HIS A 68 3.74 9.83 -4.32
CA HIS A 68 3.90 10.95 -3.40
C HIS A 68 3.71 12.30 -4.13
N VAL A 69 4.63 12.68 -5.02
CA VAL A 69 4.69 14.03 -5.61
C VAL A 69 4.11 14.10 -7.02
N ARG A 70 3.88 12.96 -7.67
CA ARG A 70 3.41 12.87 -9.07
C ARG A 70 1.99 12.34 -9.21
N HIS A 71 1.18 12.42 -8.16
CA HIS A 71 -0.20 11.94 -8.20
C HIS A 71 -1.03 12.52 -9.35
N ASN A 72 -0.84 13.80 -9.67
CA ASN A 72 -1.58 14.49 -10.73
C ASN A 72 -1.10 14.14 -12.15
N ASP A 73 0.07 13.49 -12.28
CA ASP A 73 0.60 13.02 -13.57
C ASP A 73 -0.05 11.71 -14.01
N VAL A 74 -0.68 10.97 -13.09
CA VAL A 74 -1.43 9.73 -13.39
C VAL A 74 -2.66 10.11 -14.21
N THR A 75 -2.85 9.54 -15.40
CA THR A 75 -3.93 9.95 -16.32
C THR A 75 -5.29 9.44 -15.89
N ASP A 76 -6.35 10.08 -16.38
CA ASP A 76 -7.74 9.67 -16.13
C ASP A 76 -7.99 8.26 -16.66
N GLU A 77 -7.40 7.91 -17.81
CA GLU A 77 -7.50 6.59 -18.41
C GLU A 77 -6.84 5.53 -17.52
N ALA A 78 -5.65 5.79 -16.98
CA ALA A 78 -4.97 4.87 -16.07
C ALA A 78 -5.79 4.63 -14.79
N VAL A 79 -6.32 5.71 -14.20
CA VAL A 79 -7.22 5.63 -13.04
C VAL A 79 -8.45 4.79 -13.36
N ALA A 80 -9.11 5.04 -14.49
CA ALA A 80 -10.31 4.31 -14.91
C ALA A 80 -10.03 2.81 -15.11
N ARG A 81 -8.89 2.45 -15.71
CA ARG A 81 -8.48 1.04 -15.86
C ARG A 81 -8.30 0.37 -14.50
N VAL A 82 -7.52 0.98 -13.59
CA VAL A 82 -7.30 0.42 -12.24
C VAL A 82 -8.62 0.22 -11.51
N VAL A 83 -9.48 1.25 -11.46
CA VAL A 83 -10.78 1.18 -10.79
C VAL A 83 -11.66 0.06 -11.36
N ARG A 84 -11.68 -0.08 -12.69
CA ARG A 84 -12.42 -1.14 -13.38
C ARG A 84 -11.92 -2.54 -13.00
N HIS A 85 -10.61 -2.77 -13.05
CA HIS A 85 -10.03 -4.08 -12.69
C HIS A 85 -10.28 -4.44 -11.22
N VAL A 86 -10.21 -3.47 -10.30
CA VAL A 86 -10.58 -3.70 -8.89
C VAL A 86 -12.07 -4.04 -8.76
N LYS A 87 -12.96 -3.18 -9.28
CA LYS A 87 -14.41 -3.32 -9.06
C LYS A 87 -15.03 -4.51 -9.80
N GLU A 88 -14.62 -4.76 -11.04
CA GLU A 88 -15.26 -5.75 -11.90
C GLU A 88 -14.56 -7.11 -11.87
N ARG A 89 -13.22 -7.14 -11.93
CA ARG A 89 -12.44 -8.40 -11.96
C ARG A 89 -12.02 -8.90 -10.58
N GLY A 90 -12.14 -8.06 -9.55
CA GLY A 90 -11.74 -8.37 -8.20
C GLY A 90 -10.23 -8.38 -8.00
N MET A 91 -9.50 -7.54 -8.74
CA MET A 91 -8.08 -7.27 -8.47
C MET A 91 -7.95 -6.61 -7.09
N GLY A 92 -6.99 -7.07 -6.29
CA GLY A 92 -6.65 -6.45 -5.02
C GLY A 92 -5.84 -5.16 -5.21
N TYR A 93 -6.02 -4.17 -4.35
CA TYR A 93 -5.28 -2.91 -4.38
C TYR A 93 -4.66 -2.60 -3.01
N LEU A 94 -3.33 -2.46 -2.99
CA LEU A 94 -2.56 -2.06 -1.80
C LEU A 94 -1.98 -0.67 -2.00
N ALA A 95 -2.51 0.33 -1.28
CA ALA A 95 -1.95 1.67 -1.26
C ALA A 95 -0.99 1.84 -0.08
N LEU A 96 0.22 2.35 -0.37
CA LEU A 96 1.26 2.53 0.63
C LEU A 96 1.50 4.02 0.93
N HIS A 97 1.55 4.36 2.22
CA HIS A 97 2.02 5.63 2.74
C HIS A 97 1.35 6.87 2.12
N SER A 98 2.12 7.71 1.42
CA SER A 98 1.71 8.93 0.74
C SER A 98 0.70 8.68 -0.38
N SER A 99 0.53 7.42 -0.79
CA SER A 99 -0.52 6.98 -1.71
C SER A 99 -1.95 7.17 -1.18
N HIS A 100 -2.11 7.68 0.05
CA HIS A 100 -3.40 8.20 0.49
C HIS A 100 -3.94 9.27 -0.47
N PHE A 101 -3.09 10.02 -1.19
CA PHE A 101 -3.51 10.96 -2.24
C PHE A 101 -3.47 10.38 -3.66
N ALA A 102 -3.17 9.09 -3.84
CA ALA A 102 -3.18 8.46 -5.15
C ALA A 102 -4.58 8.56 -5.78
N ARG A 103 -4.61 8.99 -7.05
CA ARG A 103 -5.87 9.16 -7.80
C ARG A 103 -6.73 7.88 -7.83
N PRO A 104 -6.17 6.66 -8.04
CA PRO A 104 -6.95 5.44 -7.97
C PRO A 104 -7.55 5.17 -6.58
N LEU A 105 -6.81 5.38 -5.49
CA LEU A 105 -7.35 5.18 -4.14
C LEU A 105 -8.55 6.09 -3.87
N LYS A 106 -8.42 7.38 -4.19
CA LYS A 106 -9.52 8.35 -4.05
C LYS A 106 -10.74 7.95 -4.87
N ALA A 107 -10.54 7.48 -6.10
CA ALA A 107 -11.62 7.01 -6.97
C ALA A 107 -12.27 5.70 -6.48
N LEU A 108 -11.50 4.82 -5.82
CA LEU A 108 -12.01 3.59 -5.22
C LEU A 108 -12.84 3.86 -3.96
N LEU A 109 -12.35 4.73 -3.07
CA LEU A 109 -12.96 5.02 -1.78
C LEU A 109 -14.02 6.12 -1.81
N GLY A 110 -14.00 7.00 -2.82
CA GLY A 110 -15.01 8.04 -3.00
C GLY A 110 -14.90 9.22 -2.03
N THR A 111 -13.77 9.39 -1.34
CA THR A 111 -13.49 10.49 -0.41
C THR A 111 -12.21 11.24 -0.79
N SER A 112 -11.86 12.29 -0.04
CA SER A 112 -10.62 13.03 -0.32
C SER A 112 -9.36 12.21 0.01
N CYS A 113 -9.48 11.23 0.92
CA CYS A 113 -8.36 10.48 1.48
C CYS A 113 -7.28 11.41 2.06
N ALA A 114 -7.71 12.53 2.64
CA ALA A 114 -6.84 13.49 3.31
C ALA A 114 -6.72 13.17 4.80
N TRP A 115 -5.50 13.21 5.31
CA TRP A 115 -5.25 13.28 6.75
C TRP A 115 -5.39 14.72 7.24
N ARG A 116 -5.75 14.92 8.51
CA ARG A 116 -5.75 16.26 9.12
C ARG A 116 -4.36 16.88 9.13
N THR A 117 -3.33 16.08 9.38
CA THR A 117 -1.96 16.55 9.54
C THR A 117 -0.95 15.49 9.15
N TYR A 118 0.25 15.93 8.81
CA TYR A 118 1.45 15.11 8.62
C TYR A 118 2.63 15.80 9.32
N VAL A 119 3.57 15.02 9.83
CA VAL A 119 4.80 15.52 10.48
C VAL A 119 5.97 14.61 10.12
N GLU A 120 6.99 15.20 9.49
CA GLU A 120 8.27 14.56 9.18
C GLU A 120 9.36 15.03 10.18
N ASP A 121 9.30 14.56 11.42
CA ASP A 121 10.33 14.84 12.44
C ASP A 121 11.32 13.69 12.63
N GLY A 122 11.13 12.58 11.90
CA GLY A 122 11.99 11.40 11.92
C GLY A 122 12.01 10.69 13.27
N LYS A 123 11.04 10.93 14.15
CA LYS A 123 10.92 10.22 15.43
C LYS A 123 10.40 8.80 15.24
N PRO A 124 10.53 7.94 16.27
CA PRO A 124 9.98 6.60 16.21
C PRO A 124 8.45 6.57 16.13
N GLY A 125 7.93 5.66 15.30
CA GLY A 125 6.52 5.27 15.27
C GLY A 125 6.32 3.96 16.02
N TYR A 126 5.43 3.94 17.00
CA TYR A 126 5.10 2.71 17.74
C TYR A 126 3.89 2.04 17.08
N ILE A 127 4.14 0.91 16.42
CA ILE A 127 3.13 0.20 15.65
C ILE A 127 2.46 -0.87 16.53
N LYS A 128 1.14 -0.85 16.54
CA LYS A 128 0.27 -1.72 17.35
C LYS A 128 -0.58 -2.60 16.46
N VAL A 129 -0.55 -3.91 16.73
CA VAL A 129 -1.46 -4.87 16.10
C VAL A 129 -2.77 -4.88 16.88
N VAL A 130 -3.78 -4.17 16.39
CA VAL A 130 -5.06 -3.98 17.08
C VAL A 130 -6.13 -5.00 16.68
N ASN A 131 -5.92 -5.72 15.58
CA ASN A 131 -6.74 -6.87 15.18
C ASN A 131 -5.85 -8.08 14.86
N PRO A 132 -5.36 -8.81 15.88
CA PRO A 132 -4.41 -9.91 15.70
C PRO A 132 -4.99 -11.13 14.98
N ASP A 133 -6.31 -11.29 14.97
CA ASP A 133 -6.99 -12.41 14.29
C ASP A 133 -7.11 -12.20 12.78
N HIS A 134 -6.89 -10.96 12.29
CA HIS A 134 -6.96 -10.67 10.87
C HIS A 134 -5.79 -11.33 10.12
N PRO A 135 -6.01 -11.94 8.93
CA PRO A 135 -4.94 -12.61 8.18
C PRO A 135 -3.71 -11.73 7.89
N ILE A 136 -3.90 -10.41 7.75
CA ILE A 136 -2.81 -9.44 7.54
C ILE A 136 -1.86 -9.38 8.75
N ALA A 137 -2.37 -9.55 9.97
CA ALA A 137 -1.60 -9.52 11.22
C ALA A 137 -0.89 -10.85 11.53
N LYS A 138 -1.07 -11.90 10.72
CA LYS A 138 -0.56 -13.24 11.02
C LYS A 138 0.96 -13.24 11.22
N GLY A 139 1.39 -13.59 12.43
CA GLY A 139 2.81 -13.70 12.80
C GLY A 139 3.51 -12.35 12.98
N VAL A 140 2.75 -11.27 13.15
CA VAL A 140 3.27 -9.93 13.42
C VAL A 140 2.88 -9.55 14.85
N SER A 141 3.87 -9.07 15.61
CA SER A 141 3.65 -8.48 16.95
C SER A 141 3.82 -6.97 16.88
N ASP A 142 3.52 -6.27 17.97
CA ASP A 142 3.87 -4.86 18.10
C ASP A 142 5.37 -4.63 17.82
N PHE A 143 5.68 -3.56 17.11
CA PHE A 143 7.05 -3.21 16.73
C PHE A 143 7.24 -1.69 16.68
N VAL A 144 8.48 -1.25 16.51
CA VAL A 144 8.83 0.16 16.44
C VAL A 144 9.51 0.43 15.10
N ILE A 145 9.00 1.40 14.36
CA ILE A 145 9.69 1.96 13.20
C ILE A 145 10.61 3.07 13.72
N PRO A 146 11.94 2.95 13.63
CA PRO A 146 12.86 3.85 14.33
C PRO A 146 12.78 5.31 13.87
N ARG A 147 12.47 5.54 12.59
CA ARG A 147 12.37 6.86 11.96
C ARG A 147 11.26 6.82 10.93
N GLU A 148 10.29 7.72 11.05
CA GLU A 148 9.16 7.80 10.13
C GLU A 148 8.57 9.22 10.07
N GLU A 149 7.98 9.57 8.93
CA GLU A 149 6.91 10.57 8.84
C GLU A 149 5.58 9.95 9.32
N TRP A 150 4.81 10.65 10.16
CA TRP A 150 3.51 10.17 10.62
C TRP A 150 2.36 11.08 10.22
N TYR A 151 1.17 10.49 10.12
CA TYR A 151 -0.08 11.19 9.80
C TYR A 151 -1.02 11.17 10.99
N GLY A 152 -1.77 12.26 11.18
CA GLY A 152 -2.69 12.43 12.31
C GLY A 152 -4.16 12.44 11.87
N GLU A 153 -4.99 11.74 12.64
CA GLU A 153 -6.44 11.67 12.46
C GLU A 153 -7.12 13.04 12.65
N PRO A 154 -8.31 13.29 12.08
CA PRO A 154 -9.09 12.37 11.25
C PRO A 154 -8.49 12.15 9.86
N TYR A 155 -8.60 10.92 9.39
CA TYR A 155 -8.39 10.49 8.02
C TYR A 155 -9.74 10.39 7.30
N ASP A 156 -9.92 11.22 6.25
CA ASP A 156 -11.16 11.31 5.48
C ASP A 156 -11.31 10.13 4.50
N VAL A 157 -11.76 9.00 5.04
CA VAL A 157 -12.04 7.74 4.33
C VAL A 157 -13.40 7.19 4.76
N PRO A 158 -14.06 6.37 3.92
CA PRO A 158 -15.25 5.66 4.34
C PRO A 158 -14.92 4.75 5.53
N ILE A 159 -15.94 4.40 6.32
CA ILE A 159 -15.79 3.51 7.47
C ILE A 159 -15.11 2.20 7.00
N PRO A 160 -13.93 1.86 7.53
CA PRO A 160 -13.23 0.63 7.16
C PRO A 160 -13.97 -0.59 7.70
N GLU A 161 -13.84 -1.71 7.00
CA GLU A 161 -14.35 -3.00 7.49
C GLU A 161 -13.56 -3.48 8.70
N ALA A 162 -12.26 -3.20 8.71
CA ALA A 162 -11.39 -3.43 9.86
C ALA A 162 -10.24 -2.43 9.90
N VAL A 163 -9.82 -2.10 11.12
CA VAL A 163 -8.52 -1.51 11.41
C VAL A 163 -7.66 -2.62 12.00
N ILE A 164 -6.53 -2.90 11.37
CA ILE A 164 -5.66 -4.03 11.71
C ILE A 164 -4.43 -3.55 12.47
N ILE A 165 -3.91 -2.41 12.03
CA ILE A 165 -2.70 -1.79 12.55
C ILE A 165 -3.07 -0.37 12.98
N ALA A 166 -2.57 0.04 14.14
CA ALA A 166 -2.64 1.41 14.61
C ALA A 166 -1.23 1.91 14.94
N GLY A 167 -0.99 3.21 14.80
CA GLY A 167 0.26 3.85 15.17
C GLY A 167 0.07 4.83 16.33
N LEU A 168 1.04 4.87 17.23
CA LEU A 168 1.14 5.88 18.29
C LEU A 168 2.32 6.81 18.00
N TYR A 169 2.01 8.10 17.92
CA TYR A 169 2.92 9.17 17.50
C TYR A 169 2.87 10.34 18.46
N CYS A 170 3.78 11.31 18.29
CA CYS A 170 3.84 12.52 19.10
C CYS A 170 3.87 12.21 20.61
N ASP A 171 4.77 11.30 21.02
CA ASP A 171 4.90 10.81 22.41
C ASP A 171 3.59 10.21 22.97
N GLY A 172 2.81 9.54 22.11
CA GLY A 172 1.53 8.91 22.46
C GLY A 172 0.32 9.84 22.44
N ARG A 173 0.48 11.09 21.99
CA ARG A 173 -0.63 12.07 21.87
C ARG A 173 -1.43 11.94 20.58
N GLU A 174 -0.87 11.30 19.55
CA GLU A 174 -1.53 11.10 18.26
C GLU A 174 -1.68 9.59 18.02
N LEU A 175 -2.93 9.16 17.82
CA LEU A 175 -3.27 7.81 17.38
C LEU A 175 -3.69 7.88 15.92
N ALA A 176 -3.19 6.97 15.10
CA ALA A 176 -3.60 6.86 13.70
C ALA A 176 -3.99 5.43 13.33
N ARG A 177 -5.01 5.30 12.47
CA ARG A 177 -5.38 4.03 11.86
C ARG A 177 -4.39 3.74 10.73
N ASP A 178 -3.37 2.95 10.99
CA ASP A 178 -2.26 2.74 10.07
C ASP A 178 -2.48 1.61 9.06
N GLY A 179 -3.40 0.69 9.34
CA GLY A 179 -3.74 -0.41 8.45
C GLY A 179 -5.25 -0.59 8.35
N LEU A 180 -5.85 -0.17 7.24
CA LEU A 180 -7.30 -0.19 7.04
C LEU A 180 -7.67 -0.99 5.80
N VAL A 181 -8.80 -1.71 5.85
CA VAL A 181 -9.29 -2.50 4.71
C VAL A 181 -10.74 -2.22 4.37
N TRP A 182 -11.07 -2.40 3.09
CA TRP A 182 -12.41 -2.26 2.51
C TRP A 182 -12.64 -3.28 1.40
N SER A 183 -13.89 -3.66 1.18
CA SER A 183 -14.34 -4.29 -0.06
C SER A 183 -14.85 -3.23 -1.03
N VAL A 184 -14.43 -3.30 -2.30
CA VAL A 184 -14.81 -2.35 -3.35
C VAL A 184 -15.18 -3.12 -4.62
N GLY A 185 -16.48 -3.23 -4.90
CA GLY A 185 -16.99 -4.12 -5.94
C GLY A 185 -16.63 -5.58 -5.63
N ASN A 186 -16.03 -6.27 -6.59
CA ASN A 186 -15.54 -7.65 -6.43
C ASN A 186 -14.13 -7.73 -5.80
N GLY A 187 -13.47 -6.58 -5.62
CA GLY A 187 -12.09 -6.47 -5.15
C GLY A 187 -11.98 -6.02 -3.70
N ARG A 188 -10.75 -6.02 -3.21
CA ARG A 188 -10.40 -5.58 -1.85
C ARG A 188 -9.35 -4.49 -1.92
N VAL A 189 -9.42 -3.56 -0.97
CA VAL A 189 -8.46 -2.46 -0.80
C VAL A 189 -7.83 -2.58 0.58
N PHE A 190 -6.52 -2.45 0.64
CA PHE A 190 -5.75 -2.30 1.87
C PHE A 190 -4.92 -1.03 1.77
N TYR A 191 -5.07 -0.14 2.75
CA TYR A 191 -4.19 1.00 2.94
C TYR A 191 -3.25 0.72 4.10
N PHE A 192 -1.95 0.88 3.88
CA PHE A 192 -0.91 0.71 4.89
C PHE A 192 -0.03 1.96 4.97
N ARG A 193 -0.05 2.64 6.11
CA ARG A 193 0.53 3.97 6.32
C ARG A 193 2.07 4.00 6.34
N PRO A 194 2.80 3.07 6.97
CA PRO A 194 4.26 3.14 6.99
C PRO A 194 4.90 3.12 5.60
N GLY A 195 5.91 3.96 5.36
CA GLY A 195 6.64 3.93 4.09
C GLY A 195 7.26 5.22 3.57
N HIS A 196 7.64 6.18 4.42
CA HIS A 196 8.30 7.43 3.96
C HIS A 196 9.57 7.14 3.16
N GLU A 197 9.72 7.77 1.99
CA GLU A 197 10.72 7.37 1.00
C GLU A 197 12.18 7.57 1.45
N THR A 198 12.43 8.45 2.42
CA THR A 198 13.78 8.76 2.91
C THR A 198 14.27 7.78 3.99
N PHE A 199 13.42 6.84 4.42
CA PHE A 199 13.75 5.82 5.42
C PHE A 199 13.61 4.40 4.85
N PRO A 200 14.47 3.44 5.27
CA PRO A 200 14.50 2.08 4.71
C PRO A 200 13.39 1.17 5.28
N ILE A 201 12.17 1.67 5.42
CA ILE A 201 11.04 1.00 6.08
C ILE A 201 10.63 -0.29 5.34
N TYR A 202 10.66 -0.30 4.01
CA TYR A 202 10.30 -1.49 3.22
C TYR A 202 11.36 -2.60 3.26
N TYR A 203 12.48 -2.39 3.96
CA TYR A 203 13.45 -3.44 4.27
C TYR A 203 13.22 -4.10 5.64
N MET A 204 12.35 -3.53 6.48
CA MET A 204 12.04 -4.09 7.81
C MET A 204 11.21 -5.37 7.70
N ASP A 205 11.55 -6.38 8.49
CA ASP A 205 10.93 -7.71 8.43
C ASP A 205 9.44 -7.67 8.78
N GLU A 206 9.04 -6.88 9.77
CA GLU A 206 7.65 -6.74 10.19
C GLU A 206 6.79 -6.09 9.09
N VAL A 207 7.32 -5.03 8.46
CA VAL A 207 6.64 -4.32 7.36
C VAL A 207 6.51 -5.23 6.14
N ARG A 208 7.60 -5.91 5.76
CA ARG A 208 7.61 -6.92 4.70
C ARG A 208 6.59 -8.03 4.96
N LYS A 209 6.50 -8.53 6.19
CA LYS A 209 5.53 -9.56 6.59
C LYS A 209 4.09 -9.07 6.45
N ILE A 210 3.79 -7.85 6.91
CA ILE A 210 2.46 -7.22 6.77
C ILE A 210 2.10 -7.10 5.28
N ILE A 211 3.01 -6.63 4.43
CA ILE A 211 2.78 -6.48 3.00
C ILE A 211 2.51 -7.84 2.34
N ALA A 212 3.33 -8.87 2.62
CA ALA A 212 3.11 -10.21 2.08
C ALA A 212 1.78 -10.83 2.54
N ASN A 213 1.40 -10.66 3.80
CA ASN A 213 0.10 -11.10 4.30
C ASN A 213 -1.05 -10.28 3.65
N GLY A 214 -0.83 -8.99 3.43
CA GLY A 214 -1.71 -8.08 2.68
C GLY A 214 -1.98 -8.59 1.27
N VAL A 215 -0.92 -8.90 0.51
CA VAL A 215 -1.02 -9.49 -0.84
C VAL A 215 -1.86 -10.78 -0.82
N ARG A 216 -1.58 -11.72 0.08
CA ARG A 216 -2.34 -12.97 0.20
C ARG A 216 -3.82 -12.75 0.55
N TRP A 217 -4.12 -11.73 1.34
CA TRP A 217 -5.49 -11.38 1.69
C TRP A 217 -6.23 -10.68 0.54
N LEU A 218 -5.53 -9.80 -0.18
CA LEU A 218 -6.04 -9.02 -1.32
C LEU A 218 -6.29 -9.87 -2.57
N ALA A 219 -5.50 -10.94 -2.78
CA ALA A 219 -5.68 -11.86 -3.90
C ALA A 219 -6.98 -12.67 -3.82
N LYS A 220 -7.70 -12.61 -2.70
CA LYS A 220 -9.02 -13.23 -2.51
C LYS A 220 -10.08 -12.26 -3.02
N ARG A 221 -11.03 -12.78 -3.81
CA ARG A 221 -12.21 -12.03 -4.24
C ARG A 221 -13.22 -11.90 -3.09
N VAL A 222 -14.05 -10.86 -3.17
CA VAL A 222 -15.23 -10.68 -2.30
C VAL A 222 -16.33 -11.63 -2.75
#